data_AF-A0AAV0Y5L4-F1
#
_entry.id   AF-A0AAV0Y5L4-F1
#
_cell.length_a   1.000
_cell.length_b   1.000
_cell.length_c   1.000
_cell.angle_alpha   90.00
_cell.angle_beta   90.00
_cell.angle_gamma   90.00
#
_symmetry.space_group_name_H-M   'P 1'
#
loop_
_entity.id
_entity.type
_entity.pdbx_description
1 polymer ?
#
loop_
_entity_poly.entity_id
_entity_poly.type
_entity_poly.pdbx_seq_one_letter_code
_entity_poly.pdbx_strand_id
1 'polypeptide(L)'
;MFRQINIHSDDQCYQGIVWRNHPSEPIKQFKLKNVTYGLITSPYHALRTLAQLAVDEQVNYPEGSTILKNDFYVDEVMSGCNDINDAKAQIQQLIDLLHQGGFDLRKWASNTPTLLENIPAEHQTLQISMPEQNSVSVLGVSWNTTRDTFSFKVEPLPCLERITKLELLSEIARTYVPCGWLAPLIVVAKILM
;
A
#
# COMPACT_ATOMS: atom_id res chain seq x y z
N MET A 1 -0.88 -8.09 -6.43
CA MET A 1 0.54 -7.83 -6.79
C MET A 1 1.42 -9.08 -6.65
N PHE A 2 1.92 -9.46 -5.47
CA PHE A 2 2.96 -10.51 -5.32
C PHE A 2 2.71 -11.83 -6.07
N ARG A 3 1.49 -12.37 -5.98
CA ARG A 3 1.13 -13.64 -6.64
C ARG A 3 1.14 -13.58 -8.17
N GLN A 4 1.20 -12.39 -8.79
CA GLN A 4 1.34 -12.25 -10.25
C GLN A 4 2.79 -12.39 -10.72
N ILE A 5 3.75 -12.44 -9.78
CA ILE A 5 5.18 -12.46 -10.10
C ILE A 5 5.70 -13.88 -9.94
N ASN A 6 6.12 -14.50 -11.03
CA ASN A 6 6.72 -15.83 -11.01
C ASN A 6 8.15 -15.78 -10.45
N ILE A 7 8.51 -16.80 -9.70
CA ILE A 7 9.87 -17.08 -9.26
C ILE A 7 10.54 -17.95 -10.32
N HIS A 8 11.82 -17.70 -10.57
CA HIS A 8 12.62 -18.49 -11.49
C HIS A 8 12.52 -19.98 -11.13
N SER A 9 12.40 -20.87 -12.13
CA SER A 9 12.13 -22.30 -11.92
C SER A 9 13.13 -22.96 -10.97
N ASP A 10 14.38 -22.54 -11.05
CA ASP A 10 15.49 -23.10 -10.28
C ASP A 10 15.40 -22.73 -8.79
N ASP A 11 14.78 -21.58 -8.49
CA ASP A 11 14.62 -21.07 -7.12
C ASP A 11 13.31 -21.53 -6.46
N GLN A 12 12.34 -22.06 -7.23
CA GLN A 12 11.07 -22.55 -6.69
C GLN A 12 11.25 -23.72 -5.70
N CYS A 13 12.39 -24.42 -5.75
CA CYS A 13 12.71 -25.48 -4.81
C CYS A 13 12.87 -24.97 -3.36
N TYR A 14 13.20 -23.69 -3.18
CA TYR A 14 13.36 -23.05 -1.86
C TYR A 14 12.03 -22.55 -1.27
N GLN A 15 10.92 -22.64 -2.01
CA GLN A 15 9.59 -22.21 -1.56
C GLN A 15 8.65 -23.40 -1.30
N GLY A 16 9.19 -24.43 -0.64
CA GLY A 16 8.45 -25.63 -0.26
C GLY A 16 7.55 -25.38 0.95
N ILE A 17 6.31 -25.87 0.89
CA ILE A 17 5.40 -25.93 2.03
C ILE A 17 4.86 -27.34 2.21
N VAL A 18 4.50 -27.67 3.44
CA VAL A 18 3.82 -28.91 3.78
C VAL A 18 2.39 -28.63 4.22
N TRP A 19 1.46 -29.48 3.81
CA TRP A 19 0.04 -29.32 4.16
C TRP A 19 -0.64 -30.67 4.33
N ARG A 20 -1.59 -30.74 5.27
CA ARG A 20 -2.56 -31.83 5.44
C ARG A 20 -3.83 -31.23 6.02
N ASN A 21 -5.01 -31.72 5.63
CA ASN A 21 -6.27 -31.19 6.14
C ASN A 21 -6.63 -31.79 7.51
N HIS A 22 -6.17 -33.01 7.77
CA HIS A 22 -6.40 -33.72 9.03
C HIS A 22 -5.12 -34.40 9.53
N PRO A 23 -4.87 -34.50 10.86
CA PRO A 23 -3.67 -35.14 11.40
C PRO A 23 -3.44 -36.59 10.98
N SER A 24 -4.52 -37.30 10.63
CA SER A 24 -4.45 -38.69 10.13
C SER A 24 -4.15 -38.81 8.64
N GLU A 25 -4.21 -37.71 7.87
CA GLU A 25 -3.86 -37.71 6.45
C GLU A 25 -2.34 -37.63 6.26
N PRO A 26 -1.81 -38.23 5.18
CA PRO A 26 -0.41 -38.07 4.82
C PRO A 26 -0.09 -36.60 4.53
N ILE A 27 1.10 -36.18 4.95
CA ILE A 27 1.60 -34.83 4.66
C ILE A 27 1.86 -34.71 3.16
N LYS A 28 1.25 -33.71 2.54
CA LYS A 28 1.51 -33.34 1.13
C LYS A 28 2.58 -32.25 1.08
N GLN A 29 3.40 -32.28 0.06
CA GLN A 29 4.43 -31.28 -0.22
C GLN A 29 4.02 -30.46 -1.44
N PHE A 30 4.13 -29.15 -1.34
CA PHE A 30 3.85 -28.21 -2.41
C PHE A 30 5.05 -27.29 -2.61
N LYS A 31 5.20 -26.75 -3.83
CA LYS A 31 6.16 -25.69 -4.14
C LYS A 31 5.39 -24.48 -4.61
N LEU A 32 5.62 -23.33 -3.99
CA LEU A 32 5.05 -22.07 -4.45
C LEU A 32 5.83 -21.59 -5.68
N LYS A 33 5.10 -21.12 -6.70
CA LYS A 33 5.70 -20.68 -7.97
C LYS A 33 5.87 -19.16 -8.07
N ASN A 34 5.29 -18.43 -7.13
CA ASN A 34 5.14 -16.99 -7.20
C ASN A 34 5.69 -16.35 -5.93
N VAL A 35 6.08 -15.08 -6.03
CA VAL A 35 6.48 -14.29 -4.86
C VAL A 35 5.39 -14.42 -3.79
N THR A 36 5.80 -14.82 -2.58
CA THR A 36 4.92 -15.20 -1.49
C THR A 36 5.01 -14.21 -0.34
N TYR A 37 3.92 -14.03 0.39
CA TYR A 37 3.87 -13.18 1.57
C TYR A 37 4.78 -13.74 2.68
N GLY A 38 5.27 -12.86 3.56
CA GLY A 38 6.03 -13.22 4.75
C GLY A 38 7.53 -13.49 4.54
N LEU A 39 8.02 -13.50 3.29
CA LEU A 39 9.46 -13.49 3.05
C LEU A 39 10.01 -12.06 3.09
N ILE A 40 11.17 -11.90 3.73
CA ILE A 40 11.85 -10.60 3.85
C ILE A 40 12.21 -9.99 2.48
N THR A 41 12.38 -10.81 1.44
CA THR A 41 12.76 -10.36 0.09
C THR A 41 11.57 -10.07 -0.82
N SER A 42 10.36 -10.49 -0.47
CA SER A 42 9.18 -10.34 -1.32
C SER A 42 8.86 -8.90 -1.70
N PRO A 43 8.94 -7.91 -0.77
CA PRO A 43 8.76 -6.50 -1.13
C PRO A 43 9.76 -6.04 -2.19
N TYR A 44 11.04 -6.43 -2.06
CA TYR A 44 12.07 -6.10 -3.05
C TYR A 44 11.76 -6.71 -4.42
N HIS A 45 11.39 -7.99 -4.47
CA HIS A 45 11.05 -8.64 -5.75
C HIS A 45 9.88 -7.94 -6.44
N ALA A 46 8.83 -7.57 -5.70
CA ALA A 46 7.70 -6.85 -6.28
C ALA A 46 8.07 -5.46 -6.79
N LEU A 47 8.77 -4.67 -5.98
CA LEU A 47 9.20 -3.33 -6.36
C LEU A 47 10.16 -3.38 -7.56
N ARG A 48 11.08 -4.35 -7.61
CA ARG A 48 12.00 -4.52 -8.74
C ARG A 48 11.27 -4.91 -10.02
N THR A 49 10.22 -5.73 -9.94
CA THR A 49 9.36 -6.08 -11.08
C THR A 49 8.60 -4.86 -11.59
N LEU A 50 7.98 -4.07 -10.71
CA LEU A 50 7.32 -2.83 -11.10
C LEU A 50 8.29 -1.82 -11.71
N ALA A 51 9.50 -1.68 -11.14
CA ALA A 51 10.53 -0.82 -11.70
C ALA A 51 10.99 -1.28 -13.09
N GLN A 52 11.05 -2.60 -13.33
CA GLN A 52 11.35 -3.12 -14.68
C GLN A 52 10.23 -2.80 -15.66
N LEU A 53 8.98 -3.04 -15.26
CA LEU A 53 7.81 -2.75 -16.07
C LEU A 53 7.77 -1.27 -16.49
N ALA A 54 8.08 -0.36 -15.57
CA ALA A 54 8.18 1.07 -15.85
C ALA A 54 9.34 1.46 -16.78
N VAL A 55 10.34 0.59 -16.98
CA VAL A 55 11.41 0.79 -17.96
C VAL A 55 10.96 0.24 -19.32
N ASP A 56 10.41 -0.96 -19.32
CA ASP A 56 9.98 -1.67 -20.53
C ASP A 56 8.87 -0.90 -21.25
N GLU A 57 7.94 -0.31 -20.49
CA GLU A 57 6.75 0.37 -21.02
C GLU A 57 6.87 1.90 -21.09
N GLN A 58 8.06 2.45 -20.82
CA GLN A 58 8.26 3.91 -20.75
C GLN A 58 7.97 4.64 -22.06
N VAL A 59 8.20 3.99 -23.20
CA VAL A 59 7.96 4.58 -24.52
C VAL A 59 6.46 4.72 -24.79
N ASN A 60 5.66 3.74 -24.33
CA ASN A 60 4.22 3.70 -24.56
C ASN A 60 3.46 4.55 -23.53
N TYR A 61 3.92 4.55 -22.28
CA TYR A 61 3.24 5.18 -21.13
C TYR A 61 4.22 5.99 -20.28
N PRO A 62 4.75 7.13 -20.79
CA PRO A 62 5.80 7.89 -20.12
C PRO A 62 5.38 8.49 -18.78
N GLU A 63 4.14 8.97 -18.66
CA GLU A 63 3.62 9.55 -17.42
C GLU A 63 3.32 8.45 -16.39
N GLY A 64 2.65 7.38 -16.82
CA GLY A 64 2.38 6.21 -15.99
C GLY A 64 3.68 5.58 -15.46
N SER A 65 4.73 5.55 -16.28
CA SER A 65 6.06 5.05 -15.88
C SER A 65 6.74 5.93 -14.85
N THR A 66 6.55 7.25 -14.94
CA THR A 66 7.08 8.21 -13.97
C THR A 66 6.41 8.01 -12.61
N ILE A 67 5.08 7.88 -12.59
CA ILE A 67 4.32 7.56 -11.38
C ILE A 67 4.75 6.21 -10.80
N LEU A 68 4.85 5.17 -11.63
CA LEU A 68 5.24 3.84 -11.16
C LEU A 68 6.64 3.81 -10.52
N LYS A 69 7.56 4.66 -10.99
CA LYS A 69 8.93 4.76 -10.46
C LYS A 69 9.02 5.57 -9.16
N ASN A 70 8.24 6.64 -9.04
CA ASN A 70 8.46 7.66 -8.01
C ASN A 70 7.41 7.65 -6.89
N ASP A 71 6.18 7.24 -7.20
CA ASP A 71 5.02 7.47 -6.33
C ASP A 71 4.46 6.19 -5.71
N PHE A 72 5.07 5.04 -6.03
CA PHE A 72 4.74 3.76 -5.40
C PHE A 72 5.50 3.57 -4.09
N TYR A 73 4.75 3.20 -3.06
CA TYR A 73 5.28 2.72 -1.79
C TYR A 73 4.79 1.30 -1.56
N VAL A 74 5.67 0.33 -1.82
CA VAL A 74 5.37 -1.11 -1.75
C VAL A 74 4.17 -1.48 -2.64
N ASP A 75 2.98 -1.61 -2.07
CA ASP A 75 1.72 -2.00 -2.73
C ASP A 75 0.71 -0.85 -2.87
N GLU A 76 1.04 0.34 -2.36
CA GLU A 76 0.21 1.54 -2.47
C GLU A 76 0.85 2.55 -3.43
N VAL A 77 0.01 3.33 -4.12
CA VAL A 77 0.42 4.45 -4.96
C VAL A 77 -0.33 5.71 -4.54
N MET A 78 0.38 6.81 -4.40
CA MET A 78 -0.22 8.12 -4.12
C MET A 78 0.46 9.16 -5.01
N SER A 79 -0.30 9.69 -5.97
CA SER A 79 0.18 10.68 -6.94
C SER A 79 -0.83 11.81 -7.09
N GLY A 80 -0.42 12.89 -7.76
CA GLY A 80 -1.26 14.06 -7.99
C GLY A 80 -0.70 14.98 -9.06
N CYS A 81 -1.56 15.85 -9.57
CA CYS A 81 -1.25 16.83 -10.60
C CYS A 81 -2.09 18.11 -10.41
N ASN A 82 -1.76 19.16 -11.16
CA ASN A 82 -2.43 20.46 -11.06
C ASN A 82 -3.57 20.65 -12.07
N ASP A 83 -3.71 19.77 -13.06
CA ASP A 83 -4.75 19.82 -14.09
C ASP A 83 -5.55 18.51 -14.15
N ILE A 84 -6.87 18.61 -14.26
CA ILE A 84 -7.79 17.45 -14.25
C ILE A 84 -7.59 16.55 -15.48
N ASN A 85 -7.32 17.12 -16.66
CA ASN A 85 -7.14 16.34 -17.87
C ASN A 85 -5.82 15.58 -17.84
N ASP A 86 -4.76 16.22 -17.34
CA ASP A 86 -3.47 15.57 -17.11
C ASP A 86 -3.63 14.41 -16.09
N ALA A 87 -4.40 14.60 -15.01
CA ALA A 87 -4.71 13.53 -14.06
C ALA A 87 -5.42 12.35 -14.73
N LYS A 88 -6.43 12.63 -15.56
CA LYS A 88 -7.15 11.59 -16.30
C LYS A 88 -6.21 10.80 -17.22
N ALA A 89 -5.33 11.50 -17.93
CA ALA A 89 -4.34 10.87 -18.79
C ALA A 89 -3.33 10.01 -17.99
N GLN A 90 -2.85 10.53 -16.86
CA GLN A 90 -1.94 9.84 -15.94
C GLN A 90 -2.56 8.56 -15.37
N ILE A 91 -3.80 8.64 -14.87
CA ILE A 91 -4.56 7.50 -14.36
C ILE A 91 -4.69 6.42 -15.44
N GLN A 92 -5.10 6.82 -16.65
CA GLN A 92 -5.29 5.87 -17.75
C GLN A 92 -3.97 5.21 -18.15
N GLN A 93 -2.90 5.99 -18.34
CA GLN A 93 -1.57 5.45 -18.66
C GLN A 93 -1.07 4.50 -17.57
N LEU A 94 -1.29 4.82 -16.29
CA LEU A 94 -0.87 3.96 -15.19
C LEU A 94 -1.64 2.63 -15.18
N ILE A 95 -2.95 2.67 -15.42
CA ILE A 95 -3.78 1.46 -15.53
C ILE A 95 -3.30 0.58 -16.69
N ASP A 96 -3.13 1.17 -17.86
CA ASP A 96 -2.74 0.43 -19.07
C ASP A 96 -1.33 -0.15 -18.96
N LEU A 97 -0.39 0.61 -18.38
CA LEU A 97 0.96 0.14 -18.08
C LEU A 97 0.93 -1.04 -17.12
N LEU A 98 0.19 -0.95 -16.01
CA LEU A 98 0.13 -2.02 -15.01
C LEU A 98 -0.55 -3.27 -15.54
N HIS A 99 -1.55 -3.11 -16.42
CA HIS A 99 -2.16 -4.22 -17.14
C HIS A 99 -1.16 -4.99 -18.01
N GLN A 100 -0.14 -4.33 -18.61
CA GLN A 100 0.93 -5.06 -19.34
C GLN A 100 1.70 -6.01 -18.41
N GLY A 101 1.83 -5.65 -17.14
CA GLY A 101 2.41 -6.51 -16.10
C GLY A 101 1.44 -7.49 -15.44
N GLY A 102 0.16 -7.51 -15.84
CA GLY A 102 -0.88 -8.32 -15.21
C GLY A 102 -1.29 -7.83 -13.81
N PHE A 103 -1.10 -6.54 -13.53
CA PHE A 103 -1.46 -5.92 -12.26
C PHE A 103 -2.71 -5.04 -12.41
N ASP A 104 -3.68 -5.26 -11.53
CA ASP A 104 -4.87 -4.41 -11.43
C ASP A 104 -4.80 -3.54 -10.17
N LEU A 105 -4.89 -2.23 -10.34
CA LEU A 105 -5.06 -1.30 -9.21
C LEU A 105 -6.50 -1.33 -8.68
N ARG A 106 -6.61 -1.28 -7.35
CA ARG A 106 -7.87 -1.32 -6.62
C ARG A 106 -7.86 -0.23 -5.54
N LYS A 107 -9.03 0.01 -4.95
CA LYS A 107 -9.25 1.03 -3.92
C LYS A 107 -8.92 2.44 -4.38
N TRP A 108 -9.30 2.77 -5.62
CA TRP A 108 -9.14 4.13 -6.15
C TRP A 108 -9.90 5.14 -5.28
N ALA A 109 -9.26 6.26 -5.01
CA ALA A 109 -9.80 7.38 -4.26
C ALA A 109 -9.22 8.69 -4.80
N SER A 110 -10.01 9.76 -4.77
CA SER A 110 -9.58 11.08 -5.24
C SER A 110 -10.32 12.17 -4.51
N ASN A 111 -9.68 13.33 -4.33
CA ASN A 111 -10.33 14.57 -3.89
C ASN A 111 -11.27 15.17 -4.95
N THR A 112 -11.16 14.71 -6.21
CA THR A 112 -11.95 15.18 -7.34
C THR A 112 -12.79 14.03 -7.91
N PRO A 113 -14.12 14.01 -7.68
CA PRO A 113 -14.98 12.90 -8.10
C PRO A 113 -14.95 12.59 -9.61
N THR A 114 -14.73 13.60 -10.45
CA THR A 114 -14.69 13.45 -11.93
C THR A 114 -13.51 12.61 -12.42
N LEU A 115 -12.50 12.37 -11.57
CA LEU A 115 -11.38 11.46 -11.87
C LEU A 115 -11.76 9.98 -11.70
N LEU A 116 -12.83 9.69 -10.96
CA LEU A 116 -13.27 8.32 -10.69
C LEU A 116 -14.36 7.84 -11.65
N GLU A 117 -14.92 8.71 -12.49
CA GLU A 117 -16.05 8.39 -13.39
C GLU A 117 -15.76 7.20 -14.34
N ASN A 118 -14.51 7.07 -14.80
CA ASN A 118 -14.09 6.01 -15.71
C ASN A 118 -13.55 4.75 -14.99
N ILE A 119 -13.52 4.76 -13.65
CA ILE A 119 -13.02 3.64 -12.86
C ILE A 119 -14.21 2.75 -12.46
N PRO A 120 -14.16 1.42 -12.69
CA PRO A 120 -15.22 0.51 -12.26
C PRO A 120 -15.53 0.65 -10.77
N ALA A 121 -16.80 0.59 -10.39
CA ALA A 121 -17.23 0.76 -9.00
C ALA A 121 -16.57 -0.27 -8.06
N GLU A 122 -16.33 -1.50 -8.53
CA GLU A 122 -15.58 -2.53 -7.79
C GLU A 122 -14.09 -2.23 -7.58
N HIS A 123 -13.53 -1.28 -8.32
CA HIS A 123 -12.13 -0.85 -8.21
C HIS A 123 -12.01 0.40 -7.34
N GLN A 124 -13.10 1.13 -7.13
CA GLN A 124 -13.12 2.28 -6.24
C GLN A 124 -13.14 1.83 -4.78
N THR A 125 -12.64 2.67 -3.88
CA THR A 125 -12.82 2.43 -2.45
C THR A 125 -14.31 2.44 -2.15
N LEU A 126 -14.86 1.31 -1.69
CA LEU A 126 -16.18 1.26 -1.08
C LEU A 126 -16.21 2.36 -0.02
N GLN A 127 -17.00 3.41 -0.24
CA GLN A 127 -17.31 4.38 0.80
C GLN A 127 -17.97 3.58 1.92
N ILE A 128 -17.18 3.10 2.89
CA ILE A 128 -17.71 2.46 4.08
C ILE A 128 -18.65 3.49 4.67
N SER A 129 -19.92 3.11 4.69
CA SER A 129 -21.07 3.98 4.83
C SER A 129 -21.09 4.59 6.23
N MET A 130 -20.32 5.66 6.41
CA MET A 130 -20.47 6.62 7.48
C MET A 130 -20.62 7.98 6.78
N PRO A 131 -21.84 8.53 6.68
CA PRO A 131 -22.14 9.75 5.93
C PRO A 131 -21.28 10.98 6.29
N GLU A 132 -20.59 10.94 7.44
CA GLU A 132 -19.79 12.04 7.96
C GLU A 132 -18.28 11.90 7.69
N GLN A 133 -17.79 10.77 7.15
CA GLN A 133 -16.36 10.51 7.01
C GLN A 133 -16.02 9.90 5.64
N ASN A 134 -15.90 10.76 4.62
CA ASN A 134 -15.25 10.44 3.33
C ASN A 134 -13.73 10.25 3.53
N SER A 135 -13.34 9.37 4.44
CA SER A 135 -11.96 9.12 4.83
C SER A 135 -11.46 7.79 4.27
N VAL A 136 -10.32 7.82 3.57
CA VAL A 136 -9.62 6.66 3.05
C VAL A 136 -8.33 6.47 3.86
N SER A 137 -8.01 5.24 4.24
CA SER A 137 -6.71 4.96 4.87
C SER A 137 -5.65 4.84 3.77
N VAL A 138 -4.60 5.64 3.88
CA VAL A 138 -3.46 5.68 2.95
C VAL A 138 -2.20 5.69 3.80
N LEU A 139 -1.27 4.75 3.59
CA LEU A 139 -0.01 4.68 4.34
C LEU A 139 -0.19 4.81 5.86
N GLY A 140 -1.22 4.19 6.43
CA GLY A 140 -1.50 4.27 7.87
C GLY A 140 -2.05 5.60 8.40
N VAL A 141 -2.35 6.58 7.53
CA VAL A 141 -3.07 7.83 7.89
C VAL A 141 -4.46 7.86 7.27
N SER A 142 -5.35 8.68 7.82
CA SER A 142 -6.70 8.87 7.31
C SER A 142 -6.75 10.12 6.42
N TRP A 143 -7.03 9.96 5.13
CA TRP A 143 -7.20 11.07 4.20
C TRP A 143 -8.67 11.36 3.94
N ASN A 144 -9.15 12.54 4.31
CA ASN A 144 -10.48 13.02 3.91
C ASN A 144 -10.39 13.58 2.49
N THR A 145 -10.97 12.87 1.51
CA THR A 145 -10.87 13.26 0.11
C THR A 145 -11.64 14.54 -0.20
N THR A 146 -12.79 14.77 0.45
CA THR A 146 -13.62 15.96 0.18
C THR A 146 -12.99 17.25 0.67
N ARG A 147 -12.35 17.22 1.83
CA ARG A 147 -11.67 18.38 2.43
C ARG A 147 -10.21 18.49 2.03
N ASP A 148 -9.68 17.44 1.42
CA ASP A 148 -8.26 17.25 1.13
C ASP A 148 -7.36 17.44 2.36
N THR A 149 -7.70 16.75 3.45
CA THR A 149 -6.95 16.85 4.71
C THR A 149 -6.61 15.49 5.26
N PHE A 150 -5.37 15.31 5.70
CA PHE A 150 -4.96 14.16 6.48
C PHE A 150 -5.37 14.31 7.96
N SER A 151 -5.68 13.19 8.58
CA SER A 151 -6.06 13.07 9.98
C SER A 151 -5.36 11.87 10.59
N PHE A 152 -4.98 12.01 11.85
CA PHE A 152 -4.34 10.95 12.63
C PHE A 152 -5.32 10.46 13.67
N LYS A 153 -5.56 9.15 13.68
CA LYS A 153 -6.34 8.54 14.75
C LYS A 153 -5.39 8.21 15.90
N VAL A 154 -5.43 9.02 16.94
CA VAL A 154 -4.74 8.72 18.20
C VAL A 154 -5.77 8.14 19.14
N GLU A 155 -5.60 6.88 19.53
CA GLU A 155 -6.44 6.32 20.58
C GLU A 155 -6.07 6.97 21.91
N PRO A 156 -7.04 7.50 22.67
CA PRO A 156 -6.77 8.09 23.96
C PRO A 156 -6.12 7.03 24.85
N LEU A 157 -5.01 7.42 25.48
CA LEU A 157 -4.35 6.56 26.46
C LEU A 157 -5.34 6.27 27.59
N PRO A 158 -5.36 5.04 28.14
CA PRO A 158 -5.96 4.82 29.44
C PRO A 158 -5.40 5.88 30.40
N CYS A 159 -6.22 6.43 31.28
CA CYS A 159 -5.74 7.33 32.32
C CYS A 159 -4.90 6.49 33.29
N LEU A 160 -3.61 6.35 32.98
CA LEU A 160 -2.67 5.57 33.78
C LEU A 160 -2.26 6.44 34.96
N GLU A 161 -2.62 6.02 36.18
CA GLU A 161 -2.18 6.69 37.42
C GLU A 161 -0.65 6.69 37.57
N ARG A 162 0.04 5.75 36.89
CA ARG A 162 1.50 5.69 36.77
C ARG A 162 1.88 5.26 35.35
N ILE A 163 2.73 6.04 34.70
CA ILE A 163 3.31 5.71 33.40
C ILE A 163 4.75 5.28 33.61
N THR A 164 5.09 4.07 33.20
CA THR A 164 6.46 3.57 33.16
C THR A 164 7.16 4.03 31.89
N LYS A 165 8.49 4.11 31.94
CA LYS A 165 9.33 4.41 30.76
C LYS A 165 9.10 3.42 29.61
N LEU A 166 8.82 2.14 29.91
CA LEU A 166 8.54 1.11 28.91
C LEU A 166 7.19 1.32 28.23
N GLU A 167 6.16 1.72 28.97
CA GLU A 167 4.85 2.05 28.38
C GLU A 167 4.96 3.27 27.47
N LEU A 168 5.66 4.31 27.91
CA LEU A 168 5.90 5.50 27.08
C LEU A 168 6.66 5.15 25.78
N LEU A 169 7.70 4.30 25.88
CA LEU A 169 8.44 3.79 24.72
C LEU A 169 7.55 2.99 23.76
N SER A 170 6.69 2.13 24.29
CA SER A 170 5.74 1.33 23.51
C SER A 170 4.77 2.22 22.74
N GLU A 171 4.28 3.30 23.37
CA GLU A 171 3.37 4.25 22.72
C GLU A 171 4.05 5.09 21.64
N ILE A 172 5.28 5.55 21.90
CA ILE A 172 6.10 6.22 20.87
C ILE A 172 6.30 5.29 19.67
N ALA A 173 6.59 4.01 19.91
CA ALA A 173 6.82 3.02 18.85
C ALA A 173 5.54 2.65 18.09
N ARG A 174 4.37 2.67 18.75
CA ARG A 174 3.06 2.40 18.13
C ARG A 174 2.61 3.53 17.21
N THR A 175 3.05 4.76 17.47
CA THR A 175 2.69 5.93 16.66
C THR A 175 3.46 5.91 15.35
N TYR A 176 2.80 5.45 14.28
CA TYR A 176 3.34 5.55 12.92
C TYR A 176 3.36 7.01 12.45
N VAL A 177 4.52 7.50 12.02
CA VAL A 177 4.68 8.89 11.56
C VAL A 177 5.20 8.92 10.14
N PRO A 178 4.31 8.85 9.14
CA PRO A 178 4.72 9.09 7.77
C PRO A 178 5.21 10.52 7.66
N CYS A 179 6.35 10.70 7.00
CA CYS A 179 6.94 12.00 6.64
C CYS A 179 7.24 12.95 7.83
N GLY A 180 7.23 12.46 9.07
CA GLY A 180 7.54 13.28 10.25
C GLY A 180 6.43 14.26 10.69
N TRP A 181 5.19 14.17 10.19
CA TRP A 181 4.13 15.14 10.52
C TRP A 181 3.77 15.20 12.02
N LEU A 182 3.85 14.07 12.72
CA LEU A 182 3.67 13.99 14.17
C LEU A 182 4.99 14.12 14.95
N ALA A 183 6.09 14.53 14.32
CA ALA A 183 7.38 14.68 14.99
C ALA A 183 7.32 15.61 16.21
N PRO A 184 6.60 16.76 16.21
CA PRO A 184 6.49 17.60 17.40
C PRO A 184 5.90 16.86 18.61
N LEU A 185 4.91 15.99 18.39
CA LEU A 185 4.30 15.18 19.45
C LEU A 185 5.27 14.11 19.95
N ILE A 186 5.91 13.38 19.02
CA ILE A 186 6.86 12.31 19.37
C ILE A 186 8.09 12.85 20.08
N VAL A 187 8.58 14.04 19.70
CA VAL A 187 9.76 14.65 20.33
C VAL A 187 9.49 14.95 21.81
N VAL A 188 8.31 15.50 22.14
CA VAL A 188 7.95 15.75 23.55
C VAL A 188 7.93 14.44 24.34
N ALA A 189 7.31 13.39 23.79
CA ALA A 189 7.29 12.07 24.44
C ALA A 189 8.71 11.49 24.61
N LYS A 190 9.60 11.67 23.62
CA LYS A 190 11.00 11.24 23.69
C LYS A 190 11.84 12.04 24.70
N ILE A 191 11.53 13.31 24.94
CA ILE A 191 12.21 14.15 25.94
C ILE A 191 11.83 13.72 27.37
N LEU A 192 10.59 13.28 27.56
CA LEU A 192 10.08 12.78 28.86
C LEU A 192 10.63 11.39 29.24
N MET A 193 11.29 10.70 28.29
CA MET A 193 11.78 9.34 28.42
C MET A 193 13.22 9.27 28.94
#